data_AF-A0A537G7I4-F1
#
_entry.id   AF-A0A537G7I4-F1
#
_cell.length_a   1.000
_cell.length_b   1.000
_cell.length_c   1.000
_cell.angle_alpha   90.00
_cell.angle_beta   90.00
_cell.angle_gamma   90.00
#
_symmetry.space_group_name_H-M   'P 1'
#
loop_
_entity.id
_entity.type
_entity.pdbx_description
1 polymer ?
#
loop_
_entity_poly.entity_id
_entity_poly.type
_entity_poly.pdbx_seq_one_letter_code
_entity_poly.pdbx_strand_id
1 'polypeptide(L)' 'MVRVAVCHICRKDMLETELYDHIEKTNHSEDFRRLPLEEYRKWFEQNFLIEDRQMPPGQAAWLKEVHSFGVETRMRHA' A
#
# COMPACT_ATOMS: atom_id res chain seq x y z
N MET A 1 11.68 -8.61 11.64
CA MET A 1 11.62 -7.94 10.33
C MET A 1 10.17 -7.62 10.04
N VAL A 2 9.89 -6.52 9.36
CA VAL A 2 8.51 -6.10 9.03
C VAL A 2 8.36 -6.19 7.52
N ARG A 3 7.29 -6.84 7.05
CA ARG A 3 6.96 -6.91 5.63
C ARG A 3 6.17 -5.67 5.24
N VAL A 4 6.76 -4.88 4.35
CA VAL A 4 6.19 -3.62 3.84
C VAL A 4 5.75 -3.88 2.41
N ALA A 5 4.51 -3.50 2.11
CA ALA A 5 3.99 -3.45 0.76
C ALA A 5 4.11 -2.01 0.23
N VAL A 6 4.60 -1.87 -1.00
CA VAL A 6 4.70 -0.61 -1.72
C VAL A 6 3.70 -0.66 -2.85
N CYS A 7 2.75 0.28 -2.87
CA CYS A 7 1.87 0.49 -4.00
C CYS A 7 2.52 1.50 -4.95
N HIS A 8 2.91 1.05 -6.15
CA HIS A 8 3.48 1.91 -7.18
C HIS A 8 2.45 2.81 -7.88
N ILE A 9 1.17 2.43 -7.83
CA ILE A 9 0.06 3.23 -8.38
C ILE A 9 -0.09 4.55 -7.59
N CYS A 10 -0.18 4.46 -6.27
CA CYS A 10 -0.31 5.63 -5.39
C CYS A 10 1.03 6.14 -4.83
N ARG A 11 2.14 5.45 -5.09
CA ARG A 11 3.46 5.70 -4.47
C ARG A 11 3.36 5.75 -2.94
N LYS A 12 2.68 4.75 -2.35
CA LYS A 12 2.41 4.67 -0.92
C LYS A 12 3.01 3.39 -0.35
N ASP A 13 3.65 3.51 0.81
CA ASP A 13 4.16 2.39 1.59
C ASP A 13 3.13 2.02 2.68
N MET A 14 2.91 0.73 2.91
CA MET A 14 1.98 0.20 3.91
C MET A 14 2.47 -1.12 4.49
N LEU A 15 1.88 -1.55 5.59
CA LEU A 15 2.14 -2.91 6.06
C LEU A 15 1.53 -3.91 5.08
N GLU A 16 2.18 -5.06 4.88
CA GLU A 16 1.64 -6.12 4.02
C GLU A 16 0.21 -6.51 4.43
N THR A 17 -0.08 -6.51 5.74
CA THR A 17 -1.41 -6.81 6.28
C THR A 17 -2.49 -5.82 5.85
N GLU A 18 -2.13 -4.60 5.44
CA GLU A 18 -3.04 -3.54 5.00
C GLU A 18 -3.17 -3.48 3.47
N LEU A 19 -2.39 -4.26 2.73
CA LEU A 19 -2.33 -4.20 1.27
C LEU A 19 -3.67 -4.49 0.61
N TYR A 20 -4.35 -5.57 1.02
CA TYR A 20 -5.64 -5.95 0.42
C TYR A 20 -6.73 -4.91 0.68
N ASP A 21 -6.80 -4.39 1.90
CA ASP A 21 -7.72 -3.31 2.28
C ASP A 21 -7.43 -2.03 1.46
N HIS A 22 -6.15 -1.69 1.27
CA HIS A 22 -5.75 -0.58 0.41
C HIS A 22 -6.21 -0.77 -1.04
N ILE A 23 -5.96 -1.94 -1.64
CA ILE A 23 -6.35 -2.25 -3.03
C ILE A 23 -7.86 -2.14 -3.21
N GLU A 24 -8.64 -2.59 -2.23
CA GLU A 24 -10.09 -2.50 -2.25
C GLU A 24 -10.59 -1.06 -2.09
N LYS A 25 -10.09 -0.32 -1.09
CA LYS A 25 -10.53 1.07 -0.80
C LYS A 25 -10.13 2.08 -1.87
N THR A 26 -8.96 1.90 -2.48
CA THR A 26 -8.49 2.76 -3.58
C THR A 26 -9.00 2.32 -4.94
N ASN A 27 -9.70 1.17 -4.98
CA ASN A 27 -10.32 0.66 -6.18
C ASN A 27 -9.31 0.39 -7.31
N HIS A 28 -8.04 0.19 -6.99
CA HIS A 28 -6.99 -0.16 -7.96
C HIS A 28 -7.29 -1.47 -8.71
N SER A 29 -8.13 -2.32 -8.13
CA SER A 29 -8.54 -3.58 -8.73
C SER A 29 -9.72 -3.47 -9.69
N GLU A 30 -10.37 -2.30 -9.86
CA GLU A 30 -11.63 -2.21 -10.61
C GLU A 30 -11.48 -2.61 -12.08
N ASP A 31 -10.46 -2.08 -12.75
CA ASP A 31 -10.18 -2.36 -14.16
C ASP A 31 -9.71 -3.80 -14.40
N PHE A 32 -9.28 -4.49 -13.35
CA PHE A 32 -8.55 -5.76 -13.45
C PHE A 32 -9.21 -6.93 -12.70
N ARG A 33 -10.32 -6.69 -11.99
CA ARG A 33 -11.13 -7.71 -11.29
C ARG A 33 -11.67 -8.80 -12.22
N ARG A 34 -11.76 -8.51 -13.52
CA ARG A 34 -12.26 -9.42 -14.57
C ARG A 34 -11.14 -10.14 -15.32
N LEU A 35 -9.88 -9.86 -15.00
CA LEU A 35 -8.76 -10.52 -15.65
C LEU A 35 -8.67 -12.01 -15.24
N PRO A 36 -8.18 -12.89 -16.13
CA PRO A 36 -7.72 -14.20 -15.75
C PRO A 36 -6.69 -14.13 -14.61
N LEU A 37 -6.65 -15.14 -13.75
CA LEU A 37 -5.78 -15.17 -12.55
C LEU A 37 -4.30 -14.88 -12.87
N GLU A 38 -3.80 -15.38 -14.01
CA GLU A 38 -2.43 -15.15 -14.45
C GLU A 38 -2.15 -13.70 -14.81
N GLU A 39 -3.10 -13.03 -15.47
CA GLU A 39 -3.00 -11.62 -15.83
C GLU A 39 -3.16 -10.74 -14.59
N TYR A 40 -4.06 -11.10 -13.67
CA TYR A 40 -4.16 -10.44 -12.37
C TYR A 40 -2.85 -10.54 -11.58
N ARG A 41 -2.20 -11.71 -11.55
CA ARG A 41 -0.91 -11.88 -10.87
C ARG A 41 0.17 -11.00 -11.51
N LYS A 42 0.29 -10.99 -12.84
CA LYS A 42 1.27 -10.13 -13.53
C LYS A 42 1.03 -8.66 -13.24
N TRP A 43 -0.22 -8.22 -13.27
CA TRP A 43 -0.59 -6.86 -12.89
C TRP A 43 -0.21 -6.55 -11.44
N PHE A 44 -0.50 -7.47 -10.53
CA PHE A 44 -0.18 -7.30 -9.10
C PHE A 44 1.32 -7.15 -8.89
N GLU A 45 2.15 -8.03 -9.48
CA GLU A 45 3.62 -7.98 -9.39
C GLU A 45 4.23 -6.71 -10.03
N GLN A 46 3.57 -6.11 -11.02
CA GLN A 46 4.00 -4.85 -11.63
C GLN A 46 3.69 -3.62 -10.78
N ASN A 47 2.59 -3.68 -10.01
CA ASN A 47 2.04 -2.52 -9.31
C ASN A 47 2.28 -2.54 -7.80
N PHE A 48 2.60 -3.69 -7.23
CA PHE A 48 2.84 -3.86 -5.81
C PHE A 48 4.15 -4.62 -5.59
N LEU A 49 4.97 -4.09 -4.69
CA LEU A 49 6.20 -4.73 -4.24
C LEU A 49 6.06 -5.06 -2.76
N ILE A 50 6.36 -6.30 -2.38
CA ILE A 50 6.41 -6.71 -0.96
C ILE A 50 7.85 -7.03 -0.63
N GLU A 51 8.40 -6.33 0.36
CA GLU A 51 9.80 -6.47 0.76
C GLU A 51 9.94 -6.55 2.29
N ASP A 52 10.93 -7.33 2.73
CA ASP A 52 11.35 -7.37 4.13
C ASP A 52 12.21 -6.15 4.45
N ARG A 53 11.68 -5.22 5.23
CA ARG A 53 12.44 -4.06 5.69
C ARG A 53 12.86 -4.23 7.13
N GLN A 54 14.14 -3.94 7.38
CA GLN A 54 14.64 -3.76 8.73
C GLN A 54 14.28 -2.35 9.18
N MET A 55 13.10 -2.21 9.79
CA MET A 55 12.70 -0.91 10.35
C MET A 55 13.41 -0.64 11.68
N PRO A 56 13.91 0.59 11.90
CA PRO A 56 14.41 0.99 13.20
C PRO A 56 13.29 0.87 14.26
N PRO A 57 13.66 0.57 15.52
CA PRO A 57 12.68 0.42 16.60
C PRO A 57 11.82 1.69 16.72
N GLY A 58 10.50 1.54 16.65
CA GLY A 58 9.52 2.64 16.68
C GLY A 58 8.90 3.03 15.33
N GLN A 59 9.54 2.76 14.18
CA GLN A 59 8.97 3.12 12.87
C GLN A 59 7.83 2.20 12.41
N ALA A 60 7.73 0.99 12.94
CA ALA A 60 6.56 0.13 12.72
C ALA A 60 5.26 0.78 13.26
N ALA A 61 5.36 1.63 14.29
CA ALA A 61 4.23 2.44 14.76
C ALA A 61 3.94 3.62 13.82
N TRP A 62 4.97 4.26 13.25
CA TRP A 62 4.80 5.35 12.28
C TRP A 62 4.01 4.92 11.04
N LEU A 63 4.27 3.72 10.48
CA LEU A 63 3.44 3.20 9.39
C LEU A 63 1.97 3.04 9.81
N LYS A 64 1.69 2.50 11.00
CA LYS A 64 0.31 2.45 11.53
C LYS A 64 -0.32 3.83 11.74
N GLU A 65 0.46 4.82 12.21
CA GLU A 65 -0.02 6.18 12.45
C GLU A 65 -0.28 6.95 11.15
N VAL A 66 0.58 6.83 10.14
CA VAL A 66 0.38 7.45 8.81
C VAL A 66 -0.87 6.90 8.12
N HIS A 67 -1.21 5.63 8.32
CA HIS A 67 -2.46 5.04 7.81
C HIS A 67 -3.69 5.36 8.67
N SER A 68 -3.52 5.62 9.96
CA SER A 68 -4.60 6.06 10.87
C SER A 68 -4.94 7.56 10.72
N PHE A 69 -3.96 8.39 10.31
CA PHE A 69 -4.10 9.84 10.08
C PHE A 69 -4.30 10.21 8.60
N GLY A 70 -4.83 9.30 7.78
CA GLY A 70 -5.26 9.59 6.41
C GLY A 70 -6.46 10.54 6.29
N VAL A 71 -6.85 11.22 7.37
CA VAL A 71 -7.78 12.36 7.35
C VAL A 71 -6.95 13.64 7.45
N GLU A 72 -6.91 14.36 6.32
CA GLU A 72 -6.49 15.76 6.18
C GLU A 72 -5.09 16.17 6.65
N THR A 73 -4.17 16.28 5.69
CA THR A 73 -3.30 17.46 5.64
C THR A 73 -3.31 18.05 4.23
N ARG A 74 -4.41 18.75 3.90
CA ARG A 74 -4.29 19.89 2.99
C ARG A 74 -3.39 20.91 3.68
N MET A 75 -2.08 20.81 3.43
CA MET A 75 -1.19 21.95 3.59
C MET A 75 -1.62 23.01 2.57
N ARG A 76 -2.51 23.93 2.97
CA ARG A 76 -2.47 25.29 2.43
C ARG A 76 -1.59 26.10 3.38
N HIS A 77 -0.33 26.25 2.95
CA HIS A 77 0.59 27.26 3.43
C HIS A 77 -0.07 28.65 3.37
N ALA A 78 0.24 29.45 4.39
CA ALA A 78 0.38 30.92 4.44
C ALA A 78 -0.56 31.79 3.59
#